data_AF-A0A3D6DYF4-F1
#
_entry.id   AF-A0A3D6DYF4-F1
#
_cell.length_a   1.000
_cell.length_b   1.000
_cell.length_c   1.000
_cell.angle_alpha   90.00
_cell.angle_beta   90.00
_cell.angle_gamma   90.00
#
_symmetry.space_group_name_H-M   'P 1'
#
loop_
_entity.id
_entity.type
_entity.pdbx_description
1 polymer ?
#
loop_
_entity_poly.entity_id
_entity_poly.type
_entity_poly.pdbx_seq_one_letter_code
_entity_poly.pdbx_strand_id
1 'polypeptide(L)'
;PDENLIGEPGQGFRHLLDGLNAERTLIAAECIGDGYWFIERARRYARERIVFDRPIGQNQGVQFPIADAYIEVEAANLMRF
;
A
#
# COMPACT_ATOMS: atom_id res chain seq x y z
N PRO A 1 24.84 25.56 18.79
CA PRO A 1 25.04 24.10 18.69
C PRO A 1 24.20 23.32 19.69
N ASP A 2 24.26 23.68 20.98
CA ASP A 2 23.43 23.07 22.03
C ASP A 2 21.96 23.51 21.93
N GLU A 3 21.72 24.73 21.45
CA GLU A 3 20.37 25.27 21.19
C GLU A 3 19.60 24.53 20.08
N ASN A 4 20.28 23.72 19.27
CA ASN A 4 19.65 22.91 18.21
C ASN A 4 19.31 21.49 18.71
N LEU A 5 19.63 21.16 19.97
CA LEU A 5 19.31 19.87 20.54
C LEU A 5 17.79 19.71 20.63
N ILE A 6 17.26 18.65 20.04
CA ILE A 6 15.85 18.28 20.15
C ILE A 6 15.72 17.20 21.23
N GLY A 7 14.96 17.51 22.28
CA GLY A 7 14.80 16.62 23.43
C GLY A 7 16.04 16.59 24.32
N GLU A 8 16.27 15.47 25.01
CA GLU A 8 17.32 15.35 26.03
C GLU A 8 18.56 14.59 25.54
N PRO A 9 19.79 14.97 25.98
CA PRO A 9 21.01 14.24 25.63
C PRO A 9 20.92 12.75 25.99
N GLY A 10 21.25 11.88 25.05
CA GLY A 10 21.18 10.43 25.23
C GLY A 10 19.78 9.82 25.10
N GLN A 11 18.72 10.61 24.89
CA GLN A 11 17.34 10.12 24.74
C GLN A 11 16.84 10.05 23.28
N GLY A 12 17.70 10.34 22.30
CA GLY A 12 17.31 10.46 20.89
C GLY A 12 16.58 9.24 20.31
N PHE A 13 17.00 8.02 20.66
CA PHE A 13 16.33 6.80 20.19
C PHE A 13 14.88 6.70 20.70
N ARG A 14 14.63 7.09 21.96
CA ARG A 14 13.29 7.05 22.54
C ARG A 14 12.37 8.07 21.86
N HIS A 15 12.84 9.29 21.65
CA HIS A 15 12.10 10.31 20.91
C HIS A 15 11.82 9.90 19.46
N LEU A 16 12.76 9.19 18.83
CA LEU A 16 12.57 8.67 17.47
C LEU A 16 11.43 7.64 17.40
N LEU A 17 11.31 6.74 18.38
CA LEU A 17 10.29 5.70 18.37
C LEU A 17 8.86 6.26 18.38
N ASP A 18 8.63 7.38 19.05
CA ASP A 18 7.31 8.04 19.06
C ASP A 18 6.91 8.47 17.64
N GLY A 19 7.86 9.05 16.88
CA GLY A 19 7.66 9.41 15.48
C GLY A 19 7.50 8.19 14.57
N LEU A 20 8.41 7.20 14.70
CA LEU A 20 8.39 6.00 13.86
C LEU A 20 7.12 5.16 14.04
N ASN A 21 6.51 5.14 15.23
CA ASN A 21 5.26 4.42 15.45
C ASN A 21 4.09 5.06 14.70
N ALA A 22 3.99 6.40 14.74
CA ALA A 22 2.98 7.13 13.96
C ALA A 22 3.23 6.99 12.45
N GLU A 23 4.50 7.05 12.03
CA GLU A 23 4.91 6.90 10.63
C GLU A 23 4.53 5.52 10.07
N ARG A 24 4.72 4.43 10.82
CA ARG A 24 4.31 3.08 10.37
C ARG A 24 2.83 3.00 10.02
N THR A 25 1.96 3.58 10.85
CA THR A 25 0.52 3.59 10.60
C THR A 25 0.17 4.46 9.40
N LEU A 26 0.89 5.57 9.21
CA LEU A 26 0.71 6.45 8.05
C LEU A 26 1.14 5.76 6.75
N ILE A 27 2.31 5.11 6.72
CA ILE A 27 2.81 4.36 5.57
C ILE A 27 1.88 3.19 5.24
N ALA A 28 1.37 2.47 6.25
CA ALA A 28 0.40 1.39 6.03
C ALA A 28 -0.86 1.91 5.31
N ALA A 29 -1.38 3.08 5.73
CA ALA A 29 -2.52 3.73 5.08
C ALA A 29 -2.22 4.13 3.62
N GLU A 30 -1.03 4.67 3.36
CA GLU A 30 -0.56 5.04 2.03
C GLU A 30 -0.50 3.81 1.11
N CYS A 31 0.17 2.73 1.56
CA CYS A 31 0.29 1.49 0.78
C CYS A 31 -1.07 0.85 0.46
N ILE A 32 -2.06 0.95 1.35
CA ILE A 32 -3.42 0.47 1.09
C ILE A 32 -4.08 1.30 -0.03
N GLY A 33 -3.95 2.63 0.02
CA GLY A 33 -4.45 3.52 -1.03
C GLY A 33 -3.82 3.23 -2.38
N ASP A 34 -2.49 3.04 -2.41
CA ASP A 34 -1.75 2.64 -3.60
C ASP A 34 -2.21 1.28 -4.13
N GLY A 35 -2.42 0.31 -3.24
CA GLY A 35 -2.96 -1.01 -3.58
C GLY A 35 -4.28 -0.91 -4.35
N TYR A 36 -5.24 -0.14 -3.83
CA TYR A 36 -6.51 0.10 -4.53
C TYR A 36 -6.32 0.76 -5.90
N TRP A 37 -5.42 1.75 -5.99
CA TRP A 37 -5.14 2.44 -7.24
C TRP A 37 -4.53 1.49 -8.29
N PHE A 38 -3.56 0.67 -7.90
CA PHE A 38 -2.93 -0.33 -8.77
C PHE A 38 -3.95 -1.37 -9.27
N ILE A 39 -4.81 -1.86 -8.38
CA ILE A 39 -5.85 -2.83 -8.72
C ILE A 39 -6.84 -2.24 -9.73
N GLU A 40 -7.34 -1.03 -9.52
CA GLU A 40 -8.26 -0.40 -10.46
C GLU A 40 -7.58 -0.15 -11.82
N ARG A 41 -6.33 0.29 -11.82
CA ARG A 41 -5.56 0.47 -13.06
C ARG A 41 -5.37 -0.85 -13.81
N ALA A 42 -5.00 -1.92 -13.10
CA ALA A 42 -4.81 -3.25 -13.67
C ALA A 42 -6.11 -3.81 -14.24
N ARG A 43 -7.20 -3.75 -13.45
CA ARG A 43 -8.55 -4.15 -13.86
C ARG A 43 -9.00 -3.41 -15.10
N ARG A 44 -8.83 -2.08 -15.15
CA ARG A 44 -9.21 -1.27 -16.30
C ARG A 44 -8.45 -1.69 -17.55
N TYR A 45 -7.13 -1.80 -17.47
CA TYR A 45 -6.31 -2.23 -18.60
C TYR A 45 -6.67 -3.64 -19.08
N ALA A 46 -6.93 -4.57 -18.15
CA ALA A 46 -7.33 -5.93 -18.47
C ALA A 46 -8.67 -6.00 -19.25
N ARG A 47 -9.56 -5.03 -19.05
CA ARG A 47 -10.85 -4.92 -19.77
C ARG A 47 -10.71 -4.29 -21.15
N GLU A 48 -9.71 -3.43 -21.35
CA GLU A 48 -9.51 -2.68 -22.61
C GLU A 48 -8.56 -3.40 -23.58
N ARG A 49 -7.55 -4.13 -23.08
CA ARG A 49 -6.55 -4.79 -23.92
C ARG A 49 -7.10 -6.07 -24.53
N ILE A 50 -7.13 -6.14 -25.87
CA ILE A 50 -7.59 -7.30 -26.64
C ILE A 50 -6.38 -8.10 -27.17
N VAL A 51 -6.38 -9.42 -26.92
CA VAL A 51 -5.45 -10.39 -27.52
C VAL A 51 -6.24 -11.69 -27.74
N PHE A 52 -6.03 -12.36 -28.88
CA PHE A 52 -6.83 -13.53 -29.27
C PHE A 52 -8.34 -13.23 -29.26
N ASP A 53 -8.71 -12.10 -29.86
CA ASP A 53 -10.10 -11.66 -30.11
C ASP A 53 -10.99 -11.41 -28.89
N ARG A 54 -10.41 -11.32 -27.68
CA ARG A 54 -11.14 -10.94 -26.46
C ARG A 54 -10.29 -10.13 -25.48
N PRO A 55 -10.91 -9.35 -24.59
CA PRO A 55 -10.22 -8.72 -23.46
C PRO A 55 -9.39 -9.71 -22.64
N ILE A 56 -8.16 -9.34 -22.31
CA ILE A 56 -7.24 -10.22 -21.55
C ILE A 56 -7.77 -10.55 -20.14
N GLY A 57 -8.64 -9.71 -19.57
CA GLY A 57 -9.29 -9.94 -18.29
C GLY A 57 -10.25 -11.13 -18.26
N GLN A 58 -10.58 -11.72 -19.42
CA GLN A 58 -11.30 -13.00 -19.49
C GLN A 58 -10.39 -14.22 -19.28
N ASN A 59 -9.07 -14.03 -19.30
CA ASN A 59 -8.12 -15.11 -19.08
C ASN A 59 -7.86 -15.23 -17.57
N GLN A 60 -8.09 -16.42 -17.00
CA GLN A 60 -7.91 -16.68 -15.57
C GLN A 60 -6.50 -16.34 -15.07
N GLY A 61 -5.46 -16.53 -15.89
CA GLY A 61 -4.08 -16.14 -15.56
C GLY A 61 -3.86 -14.63 -15.40
N VAL A 62 -4.82 -13.79 -15.81
CA VAL A 62 -4.83 -12.35 -15.54
C VAL A 62 -5.84 -12.03 -14.43
N GLN A 63 -7.01 -12.68 -14.44
CA GLN A 63 -8.09 -12.40 -13.49
C GLN A 63 -7.73 -12.79 -12.05
N PHE A 64 -7.18 -13.98 -11.81
CA PHE A 64 -6.94 -14.47 -10.45
C PHE A 64 -5.89 -13.65 -9.70
N PRO A 65 -4.73 -13.28 -10.29
CA PRO A 65 -3.78 -12.42 -9.58
C PRO A 65 -4.34 -11.06 -9.18
N ILE A 66 -5.25 -10.48 -9.99
CA ILE A 66 -5.91 -9.21 -9.65
C ILE A 66 -6.88 -9.42 -8.46
N ALA A 67 -7.60 -10.55 -8.43
CA ALA A 67 -8.48 -10.89 -7.33
C ALA A 67 -7.71 -11.16 -6.03
N ASP A 68 -6.60 -11.92 -6.10
CA ASP A 68 -5.74 -12.20 -4.96
C ASP A 68 -5.15 -10.91 -4.38
N ALA A 69 -4.64 -10.01 -5.23
CA ALA A 69 -4.15 -8.71 -4.80
C ALA A 69 -5.23 -7.88 -4.09
N TYR A 70 -6.48 -7.93 -4.58
CA TYR A 70 -7.60 -7.24 -3.94
C TYR A 70 -7.95 -7.83 -2.56
N ILE A 71 -7.91 -9.15 -2.41
CA ILE A 71 -8.13 -9.82 -1.12
C ILE A 71 -7.08 -9.36 -0.11
N GLU A 72 -5.80 -9.30 -0.50
CA GLU A 72 -4.71 -8.87 0.38
C GLU A 72 -4.84 -7.40 0.79
N VAL A 73 -5.23 -6.51 -0.14
CA VAL A 73 -5.45 -5.08 0.16
C VAL A 73 -6.62 -4.90 1.12
N GLU A 74 -7.73 -5.60 0.92
CA GLU A 74 -8.88 -5.56 1.83
C GLU A 74 -8.50 -6.10 3.22
N ALA A 75 -7.75 -7.21 3.28
CA ALA A 75 -7.26 -7.76 4.54
C ALA A 75 -6.35 -6.75 5.28
N ALA A 76 -5.44 -6.08 4.58
CA ALA A 76 -4.60 -5.04 5.15
C ALA A 76 -5.44 -3.84 5.64
N ASN A 77 -6.45 -3.41 4.89
CA ASN A 77 -7.32 -2.30 5.26
C ASN A 77 -8.12 -2.56 6.54
N LEU A 78 -8.55 -3.80 6.77
CA LEU A 78 -9.23 -4.21 8.00
C LEU A 78 -8.34 -4.13 9.25
N MET A 79 -7.02 -4.23 9.09
CA MET A 79 -6.06 -4.19 10.20
C MET A 79 -5.55 -2.79 10.52
N ARG A 80 -5.88 -1.79 9.69
CA ARG A 80 -5.34 -0.44 9.81
C ARG A 80 -5.95 0.36 10.97
N PHE A 81 -7.18 0.02 11.37
CA PHE A 81 -7.92 0.66 12.44
C PHE A 81 -7.92 -0.18 13.72
#